data_AF-A0A9D0HGR7-F1
#
_entry.id   AF-A0A9D0HGR7-F1
#
_cell.length_a   1.000
_cell.length_b   1.000
_cell.length_c   1.000
_cell.angle_alpha   90.00
_cell.angle_beta   90.00
_cell.angle_gamma   90.00
#
_symmetry.space_group_name_H-M   'P 1'
#
loop_
_entity.id
_entity.type
_entity.pdbx_description
1 polymer ?
#
loop_
_entity_poly.entity_id
_entity_poly.type
_entity_poly.pdbx_seq_one_letter_code
_entity_poly.pdbx_strand_id
1 'polypeptide(L)'
;VLRPVAQGLTLWQGGLIAGCSSLGEELLFRGLLQPWLGVLPTAVLFGLVHQSPGPSRWVWACWATVVGLCFGLIFVITGSLLGALLAHAVINAINLMYLRDFDPLKPRPSA
;
A
#
# COMPACT_ATOMS: atom_id res chain seq x y z
N VAL A 1 -6.70 -13.78 4.75
CA VAL A 1 -7.92 -13.03 5.14
C VAL A 1 -8.57 -12.31 3.98
N LEU A 2 -7.85 -11.52 3.15
CA LEU A 2 -8.47 -10.74 2.05
C LEU A 2 -8.75 -11.50 0.73
N ARG A 3 -8.20 -12.70 0.55
CA ARG A 3 -8.33 -13.48 -0.70
C ARG A 3 -9.78 -13.74 -1.16
N PRO A 4 -10.73 -14.19 -0.31
CA PRO A 4 -12.09 -14.47 -0.74
C PRO A 4 -12.79 -13.21 -1.28
N VAL A 5 -12.49 -12.06 -0.69
CA VAL A 5 -13.01 -10.76 -1.15
C VAL A 5 -12.35 -10.37 -2.46
N ALA A 6 -11.02 -10.49 -2.57
CA ALA A 6 -10.27 -10.09 -3.76
C ALA A 6 -10.64 -10.89 -5.02
N GLN A 7 -10.92 -12.19 -4.89
CA GLN A 7 -11.28 -13.08 -6.00
C GLN A 7 -12.64 -12.74 -6.64
N GLY A 8 -13.53 -12.08 -5.91
CA GLY A 8 -14.83 -11.62 -6.42
C GLY A 8 -14.82 -10.22 -7.05
N LEU A 9 -13.68 -9.52 -7.02
CA LEU A 9 -13.61 -8.13 -7.48
C LEU A 9 -13.48 -8.03 -9.01
N THR A 10 -14.37 -7.26 -9.61
CA THR A 10 -14.17 -6.71 -10.95
C THR A 10 -12.99 -5.73 -10.97
N LEU A 11 -12.43 -5.48 -12.16
CA LEU A 11 -11.34 -4.50 -12.33
C LEU A 11 -11.72 -3.09 -11.82
N TRP A 12 -12.97 -2.69 -12.07
CA TRP A 12 -13.50 -1.41 -11.60
C TRP A 12 -13.54 -1.31 -10.07
N GLN A 13 -14.06 -2.35 -9.40
CA GLN A 13 -14.08 -2.40 -7.94
C GLN A 13 -12.68 -2.40 -7.34
N GLY A 14 -11.74 -3.14 -7.95
CA GLY A 14 -10.33 -3.11 -7.55
C GLY A 14 -9.73 -1.70 -7.66
N GLY A 15 -10.00 -0.99 -8.76
CA GLY A 15 -9.55 0.39 -8.94
C GLY A 15 -10.15 1.36 -7.91
N LEU A 16 -11.45 1.24 -7.61
CA LEU A 16 -12.10 2.05 -6.59
C LEU A 16 -11.52 1.81 -5.19
N ILE A 17 -11.32 0.54 -4.81
CA ILE A 17 -10.74 0.19 -3.51
C ILE A 17 -9.31 0.72 -3.41
N ALA A 18 -8.49 0.53 -4.45
CA ALA A 18 -7.14 1.05 -4.50
C ALA A 18 -7.12 2.59 -4.37
N GLY A 19 -7.95 3.29 -5.13
CA GLY A 19 -8.02 4.75 -5.08
C GLY A 19 -8.51 5.30 -3.74
N CYS A 20 -9.61 4.76 -3.20
CA CYS A 20 -10.19 5.23 -1.93
C CYS A 20 -9.30 4.90 -0.73
N SER A 21 -8.69 3.71 -0.69
CA SER A 21 -7.74 3.34 0.38
C SER A 21 -6.53 4.26 0.37
N SER A 22 -5.88 4.43 -0.79
CA SER A 22 -4.71 5.30 -0.91
C SER A 22 -5.05 6.76 -0.61
N LEU A 23 -6.23 7.26 -0.97
CA LEU A 23 -6.66 8.61 -0.62
C LEU A 23 -6.74 8.82 0.89
N GLY A 24 -7.41 7.91 1.60
CA GLY A 24 -7.55 8.01 3.05
C GLY A 24 -6.19 7.96 3.76
N GLU A 25 -5.31 7.07 3.31
CA GLU A 25 -3.97 6.93 3.87
C GLU A 25 -3.08 8.15 3.59
N GLU A 26 -3.04 8.67 2.36
CA GLU A 26 -2.23 9.85 2.07
C GLU A 26 -2.75 11.09 2.80
N LEU A 27 -4.06 11.25 2.95
CA LEU A 27 -4.63 12.33 3.78
C LEU A 27 -4.18 12.21 5.24
N LEU A 28 -4.21 11.00 5.81
CA LEU A 28 -3.78 10.77 7.19
C LEU A 28 -2.27 10.96 7.37
N PHE A 29 -1.45 10.24 6.60
CA PHE A 29 -0.01 10.22 6.82
C PHE A 29 0.65 11.50 6.31
N ARG A 30 0.30 11.99 5.12
CA ARG A 30 1.00 13.13 4.48
C ARG A 30 0.27 14.44 4.73
N GLY A 31 -1.05 14.42 4.68
CA GLY A 31 -1.87 15.61 4.95
C GLY A 31 -1.90 15.98 6.44
N LEU A 32 -2.07 15.00 7.32
CA LEU A 32 -2.17 15.24 8.77
C LEU A 32 -0.86 15.00 9.50
N LEU A 33 -0.29 13.79 9.51
CA LEU A 33 0.82 13.44 10.43
C LEU A 33 2.18 14.03 10.06
N GLN A 34 2.56 13.98 8.79
CA GLN A 34 3.88 14.41 8.31
C GLN A 34 4.22 15.88 8.60
N PRO A 35 3.29 16.85 8.49
CA PRO A 35 3.54 18.23 8.90
C PRO A 35 3.93 18.40 10.37
N TRP A 36 3.43 17.54 11.27
CA TRP A 36 3.73 17.62 12.71
C TRP A 36 4.96 16.81 13.10
N LEU A 37 5.12 15.62 12.52
CA LEU A 37 6.13 14.65 12.93
C LEU A 37 7.39 14.67 12.06
N GLY A 38 7.30 15.25 10.86
CA GLY A 38 8.32 15.15 9.84
C GLY A 38 8.28 13.84 9.06
N VAL A 39 9.15 13.73 8.05
CA VAL A 39 9.13 12.63 7.08
C VAL A 39 9.50 11.29 7.72
N LEU A 40 10.61 11.24 8.47
CA LEU A 40 11.14 10.00 9.01
C LEU A 40 10.19 9.31 10.01
N PRO A 41 9.67 10.00 11.05
CA PRO A 41 8.77 9.35 12.01
C PRO A 41 7.47 8.88 11.35
N THR A 42 6.91 9.68 10.43
CA THR A 42 5.70 9.28 9.68
C THR A 42 5.95 8.05 8.81
N ALA A 43 7.11 7.95 8.15
CA ALA A 43 7.47 6.78 7.35
C ALA A 43 7.59 5.51 8.20
N VAL A 44 8.19 5.61 9.40
CA VAL A 44 8.28 4.49 10.34
C VAL A 44 6.89 4.07 10.83
N LEU A 45 6.04 5.03 11.22
CA LEU A 45 4.65 4.74 11.62
C LEU A 45 3.88 4.05 10.51
N PHE A 46 4.02 4.53 9.27
CA PHE A 46 3.43 3.92 8.09
C PHE A 46 3.87 2.46 7.94
N GLY A 47 5.17 2.17 8.06
CA GLY A 47 5.68 0.80 7.98
C GLY A 47 5.17 -0.11 9.10
N LEU A 48 5.06 0.40 10.33
CA LEU A 48 4.60 -0.37 11.48
C LEU A 48 3.13 -0.81 11.36
N VAL A 49 2.26 0.02 10.77
CA VAL A 49 0.85 -0.35 10.57
C VAL A 49 0.65 -1.32 9.39
N HIS A 50 1.61 -1.41 8.47
CA HIS A 50 1.57 -2.26 7.26
C HIS A 50 2.16 -3.66 7.46
N GLN A 51 2.12 -4.19 8.68
CA GLN A 51 2.66 -5.50 8.99
C GLN A 51 1.72 -6.63 8.52
N SER A 52 2.32 -7.69 7.98
CA SER A 52 1.62 -8.94 7.67
C SER A 52 1.81 -9.97 8.79
N PRO A 53 0.81 -10.78 9.15
CA PRO A 53 0.97 -11.86 10.11
C PRO A 53 2.06 -12.87 9.70
N GLY A 54 2.83 -13.36 10.67
CA GLY A 54 3.85 -14.40 10.48
C GLY A 54 5.29 -13.89 10.50
N PRO A 55 6.27 -14.76 10.18
CA PRO A 55 7.70 -14.46 10.29
C PRO A 55 8.15 -13.27 9.42
N SER A 56 7.48 -13.08 8.29
CA SER A 56 7.81 -12.03 7.32
C SER A 56 7.32 -10.63 7.71
N ARG A 57 6.72 -10.46 8.90
CA ARG A 57 6.13 -9.17 9.34
C ARG A 57 7.11 -8.00 9.28
N TRP A 58 8.37 -8.25 9.64
CA TRP A 58 9.41 -7.23 9.69
C TRP A 58 9.92 -6.85 8.31
N VAL A 59 9.99 -7.81 7.39
CA VAL A 59 10.33 -7.54 5.98
C VAL A 59 9.28 -6.62 5.37
N TRP A 60 7.99 -6.90 5.60
CA TRP A 60 6.89 -6.05 5.16
C TRP A 60 6.91 -4.66 5.81
N ALA A 61 7.18 -4.58 7.11
CA ALA A 61 7.30 -3.29 7.80
C ALA A 61 8.45 -2.44 7.25
N CYS A 62 9.63 -3.04 7.03
CA CYS A 62 10.77 -2.35 6.46
C CYS A 62 10.48 -1.88 5.03
N TRP A 63 9.90 -2.75 4.20
CA TRP A 63 9.49 -2.38 2.84
C TRP A 63 8.50 -1.21 2.84
N ALA A 64 7.44 -1.31 3.64
CA ALA A 64 6.43 -0.26 3.75
C ALA A 64 7.02 1.04 4.32
N THR A 65 8.01 0.97 5.22
CA THR A 65 8.74 2.16 5.69
C THR A 65 9.48 2.85 4.54
N VAL A 66 10.18 2.09 3.69
CA VAL A 66 10.90 2.64 2.52
C VAL A 66 9.93 3.28 1.53
N VAL A 67 8.84 2.59 1.19
CA VAL A 67 7.78 3.14 0.33
C VAL A 67 7.18 4.40 0.96
N GLY A 68 6.93 4.35 2.27
CA GLY A 68 6.37 5.47 3.02
C GLY A 68 7.27 6.70 3.02
N LEU A 69 8.59 6.49 3.10
CA LEU A 69 9.63 7.50 2.95
C LEU A 69 9.61 8.10 1.53
N CYS A 70 9.51 7.28 0.49
CA CYS A 70 9.40 7.76 -0.90
C CYS A 70 8.17 8.65 -1.09
N PHE A 71 6.99 8.24 -0.61
CA PHE A 71 5.78 9.07 -0.68
C PHE A 71 5.93 10.38 0.10
N GLY A 72 6.54 10.33 1.29
CA GLY A 72 6.81 11.52 2.08
C GLY A 72 7.75 12.50 1.38
N LEU A 73 8.79 12.00 0.71
CA LEU A 73 9.70 12.82 -0.10
C LEU A 73 9.00 13.40 -1.33
N ILE A 74 8.17 12.62 -2.04
CA ILE A 74 7.35 13.13 -3.14
C ILE A 74 6.48 14.30 -2.66
N PHE A 75 5.82 14.15 -1.52
CA PHE A 75 4.99 15.22 -0.96
C PHE A 75 5.79 16.48 -0.64
N VAL A 76 6.97 16.35 -0.02
CA VAL A 76 7.84 17.50 0.30
C VAL A 76 8.36 18.19 -0.95
N ILE A 77 8.80 17.43 -1.95
CA ILE A 77 9.39 17.98 -3.19
C ILE A 77 8.33 18.65 -4.05
N THR A 78 7.13 18.06 -4.15
CA THR A 78 6.07 18.55 -5.04
C THR A 78 5.13 19.54 -4.37
N GLY A 79 5.08 19.57 -3.04
CA GLY A 79 4.06 20.29 -2.27
C GLY A 79 2.63 19.78 -2.49
N SER A 80 2.46 18.60 -3.11
CA SER A 80 1.17 18.08 -3.54
C SER A 80 0.97 16.63 -3.12
N LEU A 81 -0.22 16.33 -2.62
CA LEU A 81 -0.62 14.95 -2.31
C LEU A 81 -0.80 14.10 -3.56
N LEU A 82 -1.02 14.72 -4.72
CA LEU A 82 -1.40 14.00 -5.95
C LEU A 82 -0.33 12.99 -6.37
N GLY A 83 0.96 13.35 -6.28
CA GLY A 83 2.06 12.46 -6.66
C GLY A 83 2.13 11.20 -5.79
N ALA A 84 2.06 11.38 -4.47
CA ALA A 84 2.06 10.28 -3.51
C ALA A 84 0.78 9.42 -3.66
N LEU A 85 -0.38 10.06 -3.83
CA LEU A 85 -1.67 9.39 -4.01
C LEU A 85 -1.67 8.50 -5.25
N LEU A 86 -1.24 9.00 -6.40
CA LEU A 86 -1.22 8.21 -7.64
C LEU A 86 -0.25 7.03 -7.54
N ALA A 87 0.96 7.26 -6.98
CA ALA A 87 1.93 6.19 -6.78
C ALA A 87 1.39 5.11 -5.83
N HIS A 88 0.76 5.51 -4.73
CA HIS A 88 0.16 4.60 -3.77
C HIS A 88 -1.02 3.83 -4.37
N ALA A 89 -1.93 4.50 -5.09
CA ALA A 89 -3.07 3.85 -5.73
C ALA A 89 -2.61 2.79 -6.76
N VAL A 90 -1.54 3.05 -7.51
CA VAL A 90 -0.95 2.08 -8.44
C VAL A 90 -0.41 0.86 -7.70
N ILE A 91 0.35 1.07 -6.62
CA ILE A 91 0.89 -0.02 -5.79
C ILE A 91 -0.26 -0.87 -5.21
N ASN A 92 -1.31 -0.23 -4.69
CA ASN A 92 -2.47 -0.94 -4.14
C ASN A 92 -3.23 -1.71 -5.21
N ALA A 93 -3.39 -1.14 -6.41
CA ALA A 93 -4.02 -1.82 -7.53
C ALA A 93 -3.23 -3.07 -7.96
N ILE A 94 -1.91 -2.97 -8.09
CA ILE A 94 -1.04 -4.11 -8.42
C ILE A 94 -1.13 -5.19 -7.34
N ASN A 95 -1.06 -4.81 -6.06
CA ASN A 95 -1.16 -5.76 -4.95
C ASN A 95 -2.52 -6.48 -4.92
N LEU A 96 -3.62 -5.76 -5.17
CA LEU A 96 -4.96 -6.33 -5.24
C LEU A 96 -5.12 -7.29 -6.42
N MET A 97 -4.62 -6.92 -7.60
CA MET A 97 -4.63 -7.79 -8.79
C MET A 97 -3.80 -9.05 -8.56
N TYR A 98 -2.62 -8.91 -7.97
CA TYR A 98 -1.78 -10.05 -7.59
C TYR A 98 -2.49 -11.00 -6.62
N LEU A 99 -3.18 -10.46 -5.60
CA LEU A 99 -3.95 -11.25 -4.65
C LEU A 99 -5.17 -11.96 -5.28
N ARG A 100 -5.79 -11.34 -6.29
CA ARG A 100 -6.91 -11.91 -7.05
C ARG A 100 -6.44 -13.06 -7.94
N ASP A 101 -5.36 -12.86 -8.68
CA ASP A 101 -4.97 -13.72 -9.80
C ASP A 101 -3.96 -14.81 -9.42
N PHE A 102 -3.15 -14.60 -8.38
CA PHE A 102 -2.13 -15.55 -7.98
C PHE A 102 -2.65 -16.54 -6.92
N ASP A 103 -2.69 -17.84 -7.24
CA ASP A 103 -3.01 -18.90 -6.29
C ASP A 103 -1.76 -19.76 -5.98
N PRO A 104 -1.12 -19.59 -4.81
CA PRO A 104 0.05 -20.38 -4.42
C PRO A 104 -0.28 -21.84 -4.09
N LEU A 105 -1.57 -22.17 -3.95
CA LEU A 105 -2.04 -23.54 -3.68
C LEU A 105 -2.49 -24.26 -4.95
N LYS A 106 -2.55 -23.58 -6.10
CA LYS A 106 -2.87 -24.23 -7.37
C LYS A 106 -1.73 -25.18 -7.73
N PRO A 107 -1.98 -26.50 -7.85
CA PRO A 107 -0.94 -27.46 -8.20
C PRO A 107 -0.31 -27.09 -9.55
N ARG A 108 1.03 -27.13 -9.65
CA ARG A 108 1.69 -27.05 -10.95
C ARG A 108 1.22 -28.26 -11.79
N PRO A 109 0.90 -28.08 -13.09
CA PRO A 109 0.60 -29.21 -13.95
C PRO A 109 1.76 -30.20 -13.89
N SER A 110 1.47 -31.46 -13.54
CA SER A 110 2.41 -32.56 -13.71
C SER A 110 2.60 -32.75 -15.21
N ALA A 111 3.83 -32.49 -15.70
CA ALA A 111 4.25 -32.81 -17.06
C ALA A 111 4.30 -34.32 -17.29
#